data_AF-A0A962AQ11-F1
#
_entry.id   AF-A0A962AQ11-F1
#
_cell.length_a   1.000
_cell.length_b   1.000
_cell.length_c   1.000
_cell.angle_alpha   90.00
_cell.angle_beta   90.00
_cell.angle_gamma   90.00
#
_symmetry.space_group_name_H-M   'P 1'
#
loop_
_entity.id
_entity.type
_entity.pdbx_description
1 polymer ?
#
loop_
_entity_poly.entity_id
_entity_poly.type
_entity_poly.pdbx_seq_one_letter_code
_entity_poly.pdbx_strand_id
1 'polypeptide(L)'
;MTAASRTFAPPFHIPFVRETLATPGRRPARQPGDDYAVAEQREDEIAAALAAATPAAVLIGLIEREHGTTVLLTERATHLRSHSGQVAFPGGKIDPGEDALAAALREAEEEIGLHSRHIEPFAALDPYLSGSGYRITPVVAEIHPPFDLDINHEEVAATFEAPFAFVMDPANHQRQSREWKGAMRHYYAMPWQSHYIWGVTAGILRNMYERLYT
;
A
#
# COMPACT_ATOMS: atom_id res chain seq x y z
N MET A 1 11.65 -24.54 -27.38
CA MET A 1 11.77 -23.11 -27.71
C MET A 1 10.64 -22.38 -27.01
N THR A 2 10.87 -21.95 -25.78
CA THR A 2 9.92 -21.17 -24.97
C THR A 2 9.99 -19.72 -25.45
N ALA A 3 8.86 -19.17 -25.86
CA ALA A 3 8.75 -17.75 -26.20
C ALA A 3 9.23 -16.93 -25.00
N ALA A 4 10.23 -16.08 -25.21
CA ALA A 4 10.65 -15.10 -24.22
C ALA A 4 9.45 -14.21 -23.90
N SER A 5 8.88 -14.38 -22.70
CA SER A 5 7.87 -13.47 -22.17
C SER A 5 8.48 -12.07 -22.19
N ARG A 6 7.85 -11.12 -22.89
CA ARG A 6 8.33 -9.73 -22.94
C ARG A 6 8.34 -9.21 -21.50
N THR A 7 9.51 -8.92 -20.97
CA THR A 7 9.69 -8.30 -19.65
C THR A 7 8.92 -7.00 -19.61
N PHE A 8 8.00 -6.86 -18.65
CA PHE A 8 7.39 -5.57 -18.34
C PHE A 8 8.50 -4.63 -17.86
N ALA A 9 8.83 -3.61 -18.66
CA ALA A 9 9.96 -2.71 -18.42
C ALA A 9 9.57 -1.22 -18.51
N PRO A 10 8.51 -0.78 -17.80
CA PRO A 10 8.19 0.64 -17.71
C PRO A 10 9.22 1.41 -16.86
N PRO A 11 9.16 2.74 -16.85
CA PRO A 11 9.89 3.53 -15.87
C PRO A 11 9.43 3.19 -14.43
N PHE A 12 10.42 2.99 -13.55
CA PHE A 12 10.24 2.67 -12.13
C PHE A 12 10.87 3.72 -11.20
N HIS A 13 11.26 4.88 -11.73
CA HIS A 13 11.92 5.93 -10.97
C HIS A 13 10.91 6.96 -10.43
N ILE A 14 11.25 7.61 -9.31
CA ILE A 14 10.34 8.53 -8.61
C ILE A 14 9.87 9.69 -9.50
N PRO A 15 10.71 10.32 -10.36
CA PRO A 15 10.23 11.38 -11.25
C PRO A 15 9.04 10.98 -12.14
N PHE A 16 9.02 9.75 -12.67
CA PHE A 16 7.91 9.25 -13.48
C PHE A 16 6.64 9.08 -12.65
N VAL A 17 6.78 8.51 -11.44
CA VAL A 17 5.64 8.32 -10.52
C VAL A 17 5.03 9.68 -10.18
N ARG A 18 5.86 10.66 -9.84
CA ARG A 18 5.44 12.02 -9.50
C ARG A 18 4.71 12.71 -10.64
N GLU A 19 5.26 12.67 -11.86
CA GLU A 19 4.63 13.25 -13.05
C GLU A 19 3.27 12.59 -13.37
N THR A 20 3.22 11.27 -13.29
CA THR A 20 2.01 10.49 -13.63
C THR A 20 0.89 10.70 -12.61
N LEU A 21 1.23 10.85 -11.33
CA LEU A 21 0.26 11.10 -10.27
C LEU A 21 -0.20 12.56 -10.19
N ALA A 22 0.56 13.51 -10.72
CA ALA A 22 0.18 14.93 -10.79
C ALA A 22 -1.03 15.19 -11.72
N THR A 23 -1.24 14.34 -12.72
CA THR A 23 -2.37 14.44 -13.65
C THR A 23 -3.51 13.57 -13.15
N PRO A 24 -4.78 14.03 -13.10
CA PRO A 24 -5.91 13.17 -12.75
C PRO A 24 -5.97 11.93 -13.66
N GLY A 25 -5.99 10.74 -13.06
CA GLY A 25 -6.03 9.48 -13.78
C GLY A 25 -7.36 8.75 -13.67
N ARG A 26 -7.44 7.63 -14.38
CA ARG A 26 -8.59 6.72 -14.29
C ARG A 26 -8.61 6.04 -12.92
N ARG A 27 -9.78 5.99 -12.29
CA ARG A 27 -9.96 5.16 -11.09
C ARG A 27 -9.76 3.69 -11.45
N PRO A 28 -9.00 2.91 -10.67
CA PRO A 28 -8.81 1.49 -10.91
C PRO A 28 -10.16 0.76 -10.94
N ALA A 29 -10.28 -0.23 -11.83
CA ALA A 29 -11.52 -0.97 -12.02
C ALA A 29 -11.71 -1.97 -10.87
N ARG A 30 -12.79 -1.84 -10.09
CA ARG A 30 -13.14 -2.81 -9.03
C ARG A 30 -13.70 -4.08 -9.67
N GLN A 31 -13.25 -5.28 -9.29
CA GLN A 31 -13.80 -6.54 -9.78
C GLN A 31 -14.67 -7.24 -8.72
N PRO A 32 -15.85 -7.80 -9.06
CA PRO A 32 -16.66 -8.60 -8.14
C PRO A 32 -15.84 -9.62 -7.36
N GLY A 33 -16.00 -9.60 -6.02
CA GLY A 33 -15.38 -10.56 -5.11
C GLY A 33 -13.99 -10.18 -4.56
N ASP A 34 -13.35 -9.09 -4.99
CA ASP A 34 -12.11 -8.65 -4.34
C ASP A 34 -12.35 -8.23 -2.87
N ASP A 35 -11.37 -8.40 -1.99
CA ASP A 35 -11.39 -8.01 -0.57
C ASP A 35 -11.70 -6.51 -0.37
N TYR A 36 -11.50 -5.71 -1.41
CA TYR A 36 -11.78 -4.28 -1.52
C TYR A 36 -12.87 -3.95 -2.54
N ALA A 37 -13.36 -4.95 -3.27
CA ALA A 37 -14.43 -4.77 -4.21
C ALA A 37 -15.76 -5.02 -3.52
N VAL A 38 -16.36 -3.91 -3.18
CA VAL A 38 -17.80 -3.77 -3.01
C VAL A 38 -18.52 -3.93 -4.37
N ALA A 39 -18.04 -4.76 -5.29
CA ALA A 39 -18.42 -4.72 -6.70
C ALA A 39 -19.75 -5.44 -7.03
N GLU A 40 -20.54 -5.73 -6.00
CA GLU A 40 -21.96 -6.06 -6.15
C GLU A 40 -22.88 -4.98 -5.56
N GLN A 41 -22.30 -3.91 -4.99
CA GLN A 41 -23.03 -2.84 -4.33
C GLN A 41 -23.20 -1.63 -5.25
N ARG A 42 -24.36 -1.00 -5.19
CA ARG A 42 -24.65 0.25 -5.91
C ARG A 42 -23.69 1.35 -5.47
N GLU A 43 -23.46 2.37 -6.31
CA GLU A 43 -22.61 3.54 -5.95
C GLU A 43 -23.00 4.16 -4.60
N ASP A 44 -24.31 4.21 -4.30
CA ASP A 44 -24.86 4.69 -3.03
C ASP A 44 -24.41 3.85 -1.81
N GLU A 45 -24.34 2.53 -1.97
CA GLU A 45 -23.93 1.60 -0.92
C GLU A 45 -22.42 1.67 -0.67
N ILE A 46 -21.63 1.87 -1.74
CA ILE A 46 -20.20 2.18 -1.64
C ILE A 46 -19.98 3.49 -0.89
N ALA A 47 -20.74 4.54 -1.23
CA ALA A 47 -20.64 5.83 -0.57
C ALA A 47 -21.01 5.71 0.92
N ALA A 48 -22.06 4.96 1.25
CA ALA A 48 -22.46 4.69 2.63
C ALA A 48 -21.40 3.88 3.39
N ALA A 49 -20.83 2.85 2.79
CA ALA A 49 -19.76 2.04 3.40
C ALA A 49 -18.49 2.88 3.65
N LEU A 50 -18.12 3.72 2.68
CA LEU A 50 -17.02 4.67 2.85
C LEU A 50 -17.32 5.66 3.98
N ALA A 51 -18.53 6.20 4.08
CA ALA A 51 -18.92 7.14 5.12
C ALA A 51 -18.92 6.51 6.53
N ALA A 52 -19.29 5.24 6.65
CA ALA A 52 -19.32 4.51 7.91
C ALA A 52 -17.95 3.96 8.35
N ALA A 53 -16.99 3.86 7.44
CA ALA A 53 -15.67 3.28 7.71
C ALA A 53 -14.79 4.21 8.56
N THR A 54 -13.97 3.62 9.43
CA THR A 54 -12.98 4.35 10.24
C THR A 54 -11.90 4.93 9.33
N PRO A 55 -11.64 6.25 9.37
CA PRO A 55 -10.60 6.86 8.56
C PRO A 55 -9.21 6.42 9.01
N ALA A 56 -8.36 6.09 8.06
CA ALA A 56 -6.97 5.70 8.26
C ALA A 56 -6.10 6.26 7.14
N ALA A 57 -4.79 6.33 7.34
CA ALA A 57 -3.83 6.72 6.33
C ALA A 57 -2.58 5.86 6.41
N VAL A 58 -1.91 5.68 5.27
CA VAL A 58 -0.64 4.94 5.19
C VAL A 58 0.36 5.68 4.32
N LEU A 59 1.65 5.51 4.62
CA LEU A 59 2.76 6.07 3.86
C LEU A 59 3.32 5.06 2.85
N ILE A 60 3.13 5.33 1.56
CA ILE A 60 3.88 4.68 0.47
C ILE A 60 5.19 5.46 0.30
N GLY A 61 6.20 5.05 1.07
CA GLY A 61 7.54 5.66 1.04
C GLY A 61 8.40 5.08 -0.07
N LEU A 62 8.68 5.88 -1.10
CA LEU A 62 9.61 5.53 -2.17
C LEU A 62 11.00 6.06 -1.86
N ILE A 63 12.03 5.23 -2.06
CA ILE A 63 13.42 5.62 -1.79
C ILE A 63 14.28 5.36 -3.02
N GLU A 64 15.09 6.34 -3.43
CA GLU A 64 16.13 6.10 -4.43
C GLU A 64 17.31 5.36 -3.81
N ARG A 65 17.65 4.19 -4.38
CA ARG A 65 18.84 3.40 -4.07
C ARG A 65 19.70 3.26 -5.32
N GLU A 66 20.97 2.88 -5.13
CA GLU A 66 21.92 2.65 -6.24
C GLU A 66 21.37 1.63 -7.27
N HIS A 67 20.61 0.64 -6.81
CA HIS A 67 20.03 -0.41 -7.64
C HIS A 67 18.60 -0.11 -8.14
N GLY A 68 18.13 1.12 -7.97
CA GLY A 68 16.80 1.58 -8.38
C GLY A 68 15.88 1.91 -7.20
N THR A 69 14.69 2.41 -7.50
CA THR A 69 13.69 2.79 -6.48
C THR A 69 13.21 1.57 -5.69
N THR A 70 13.06 1.75 -4.39
CA THR A 70 12.47 0.78 -3.47
C THR A 70 11.24 1.34 -2.76
N VAL A 71 10.44 0.46 -2.16
CA VAL A 71 9.30 0.80 -1.30
C VAL A 71 9.59 0.36 0.12
N LEU A 72 9.49 1.28 1.08
CA LEU A 72 9.62 0.98 2.50
C LEU A 72 8.35 0.32 3.04
N LEU A 73 8.52 -0.82 3.71
CA LEU A 73 7.46 -1.62 4.32
C LEU A 73 7.85 -2.04 5.73
N THR A 74 6.84 -2.37 6.53
CA THR A 74 6.97 -2.88 7.89
C THR A 74 6.45 -4.31 7.96
N GLU A 75 6.98 -5.08 8.89
CA GLU A 75 6.43 -6.36 9.33
C GLU A 75 5.91 -6.21 10.76
N ARG A 76 4.61 -6.44 10.96
CA ARG A 76 3.98 -6.28 12.27
C ARG A 76 4.50 -7.29 13.27
N ALA A 77 4.69 -6.84 14.52
CA ALA A 77 5.21 -7.67 15.58
C ALA A 77 4.35 -8.93 15.82
N THR A 78 5.01 -10.07 16.00
CA THR A 78 4.32 -11.38 16.02
C THR A 78 3.47 -11.61 17.27
N HIS A 79 3.70 -10.83 18.32
CA HIS A 79 2.99 -10.91 19.60
C HIS A 79 1.66 -10.14 19.63
N LEU A 80 1.32 -9.41 18.55
CA LEU A 80 0.06 -8.65 18.45
C LEU A 80 -1.14 -9.58 18.27
N ARG A 81 -2.26 -9.26 18.94
CA ARG A 81 -3.51 -10.05 18.93
C ARG A 81 -4.18 -10.15 17.56
N SER A 82 -3.90 -9.21 16.66
CA SER A 82 -4.44 -9.16 15.30
C SER A 82 -3.30 -8.88 14.31
N HIS A 83 -3.40 -9.46 13.11
CA HIS A 83 -2.50 -9.17 11.98
C HIS A 83 -1.00 -9.41 12.26
N SER A 84 -0.69 -10.33 13.18
CA SER A 84 0.66 -10.79 13.52
C SER A 84 1.45 -11.21 12.27
N GLY A 85 2.66 -10.66 12.09
CA GLY A 85 3.56 -10.96 10.97
C GLY A 85 3.08 -10.46 9.60
N GLN A 86 2.02 -9.63 9.55
CA GLN A 86 1.57 -9.08 8.28
C GLN A 86 2.50 -7.95 7.81
N VAL A 87 2.79 -7.95 6.52
CA VAL A 87 3.46 -6.84 5.84
C VAL A 87 2.49 -5.68 5.68
N ALA A 88 2.89 -4.48 6.10
CA ALA A 88 2.14 -3.26 5.99
C ALA A 88 3.00 -2.09 5.49
N PHE A 89 2.33 -1.03 5.06
CA PHE A 89 2.94 0.29 5.03
C PHE A 89 2.93 0.87 6.46
N PRO A 90 3.86 1.77 6.82
CA PRO A 90 3.68 2.59 8.01
C PRO A 90 2.36 3.33 7.97
N GLY A 91 1.58 3.32 9.05
CA GLY A 91 0.30 4.00 9.07
C GLY A 91 -0.75 3.43 10.01
N GLY A 92 -1.77 4.24 10.27
CA GLY A 92 -2.79 3.95 11.25
C GLY A 92 -4.02 4.82 11.10
N LYS A 93 -4.73 5.02 12.21
CA LYS A 93 -6.00 5.76 12.22
C LYS A 93 -5.73 7.25 12.07
N ILE A 94 -6.67 7.96 11.44
CA ILE A 94 -6.66 9.42 11.43
C ILE A 94 -7.34 9.89 12.71
N ASP A 95 -6.60 10.65 13.53
CA ASP A 95 -7.12 11.17 14.79
C ASP A 95 -8.00 12.42 14.60
N PRO A 96 -8.86 12.77 15.59
CA PRO A 96 -9.71 13.95 15.49
C PRO A 96 -8.89 15.24 15.27
N GLY A 97 -9.16 15.94 14.16
CA GLY A 97 -8.46 17.17 13.78
C GLY A 97 -7.23 16.96 12.90
N GLU A 98 -6.90 15.70 12.61
CA GLU A 98 -5.80 15.31 11.73
C GLU A 98 -6.30 15.12 10.28
N ASP A 99 -5.44 15.39 9.30
CA ASP A 99 -5.67 14.98 7.91
C ASP A 99 -4.88 13.70 7.57
N ALA A 100 -5.09 13.15 6.38
CA ALA A 100 -4.43 11.89 6.00
C ALA A 100 -2.90 12.00 5.94
N LEU A 101 -2.36 13.17 5.60
CA LEU A 101 -0.92 13.36 5.53
C LEU A 101 -0.33 13.41 6.95
N ALA A 102 -0.93 14.21 7.83
CA ALA A 102 -0.49 14.31 9.22
C ALA A 102 -0.52 12.93 9.90
N ALA A 103 -1.58 12.15 9.69
CA ALA A 103 -1.68 10.78 10.21
C ALA A 103 -0.56 9.87 9.68
N ALA A 104 -0.33 9.85 8.36
CA ALA A 104 0.72 9.02 7.78
C ALA A 104 2.12 9.40 8.28
N LEU A 105 2.40 10.69 8.49
CA LEU A 105 3.68 11.17 9.02
C LEU A 105 3.85 10.83 10.50
N ARG A 106 2.82 11.06 11.33
CA ARG A 106 2.83 10.72 12.76
C ARG A 106 3.07 9.23 12.95
N GLU A 107 2.31 8.39 12.26
CA GLU A 107 2.41 6.94 12.37
C GLU A 107 3.77 6.41 11.87
N ALA A 108 4.34 7.00 10.81
CA ALA A 108 5.70 6.65 10.38
C ALA A 108 6.76 7.03 11.43
N GLU A 109 6.58 8.12 12.16
CA GLU A 109 7.46 8.50 13.26
C GLU A 109 7.26 7.58 14.49
N GLU A 110 6.01 7.26 14.85
CA GLU A 110 5.66 6.40 16.00
C GLU A 110 6.05 4.93 15.81
N GLU A 111 5.84 4.37 14.61
CA GLU A 111 6.09 2.94 14.35
C GLU A 111 7.58 2.64 14.06
N ILE A 112 8.26 3.53 13.32
CA ILE A 112 9.60 3.25 12.79
C ILE A 112 10.62 4.39 13.01
N GLY A 113 10.26 5.46 13.72
CA GLY A 113 11.16 6.58 13.99
C GLY A 113 11.51 7.42 12.76
N LEU A 114 10.78 7.28 11.64
CA LEU A 114 11.09 8.01 10.41
C LEU A 114 10.62 9.46 10.51
N HIS A 115 11.55 10.34 10.86
CA HIS A 115 11.25 11.76 11.05
C HIS A 115 10.79 12.45 9.75
N SER A 116 9.70 13.21 9.84
CA SER A 116 9.03 13.91 8.72
C SER A 116 9.94 14.75 7.80
N ARG A 117 11.02 15.35 8.33
CA ARG A 117 12.06 16.05 7.55
C ARG A 117 12.68 15.24 6.40
N HIS A 118 12.63 13.91 6.47
CA HIS A 118 13.13 13.02 5.42
C HIS A 118 12.06 12.69 4.38
N ILE A 119 10.80 13.06 4.63
CA ILE A 119 9.65 12.66 3.82
C ILE A 119 9.18 13.87 3.01
N GLU A 120 9.13 13.71 1.70
CA GLU A 120 8.57 14.68 0.76
C GLU A 120 7.31 14.10 0.10
N PRO A 121 6.12 14.40 0.65
CA PRO A 121 4.84 13.95 0.07
C PRO A 121 4.57 14.66 -1.25
N PHE A 122 4.04 13.93 -2.24
CA PHE A 122 3.72 14.52 -3.54
C PHE A 122 2.40 14.06 -4.16
N ALA A 123 1.77 13.01 -3.62
CA ALA A 123 0.44 12.58 -4.08
C ALA A 123 -0.33 11.84 -2.98
N ALA A 124 -1.64 11.75 -3.14
CA ALA A 124 -2.49 10.80 -2.43
C ALA A 124 -3.27 9.97 -3.46
N LEU A 125 -3.42 8.67 -3.21
CA LEU A 125 -4.21 7.78 -4.05
C LEU A 125 -5.67 7.75 -3.61
N ASP A 126 -6.54 7.17 -4.46
CA ASP A 126 -7.94 6.94 -4.08
C ASP A 126 -8.01 6.08 -2.80
N PRO A 127 -8.94 6.39 -1.87
CA PRO A 127 -9.07 5.62 -0.64
C PRO A 127 -9.37 4.14 -0.89
N TYR A 128 -8.66 3.29 -0.16
CA TYR A 128 -8.85 1.85 -0.12
C TYR A 128 -9.78 1.46 1.03
N LEU A 129 -10.89 0.78 0.73
CA LEU A 129 -11.79 0.26 1.75
C LEU A 129 -11.37 -1.17 2.11
N SER A 130 -10.95 -1.37 3.35
CA SER A 130 -10.58 -2.70 3.87
C SER A 130 -11.80 -3.48 4.36
N GLY A 131 -11.74 -4.81 4.26
CA GLY A 131 -12.76 -5.70 4.83
C GLY A 131 -12.91 -5.63 6.35
N SER A 132 -11.96 -5.01 7.05
CA SER A 132 -11.99 -4.73 8.50
C SER A 132 -12.65 -3.39 8.84
N GLY A 133 -13.16 -2.64 7.86
CA GLY A 133 -13.95 -1.42 8.09
C GLY A 133 -13.14 -0.13 8.14
N TYR A 134 -11.92 -0.12 7.60
CA TYR A 134 -11.12 1.10 7.43
C TYR A 134 -11.21 1.68 6.03
N ARG A 135 -11.32 3.00 5.94
CA ARG A 135 -11.14 3.79 4.71
C ARG A 135 -9.74 4.39 4.76
N ILE A 136 -8.81 3.75 4.06
CA ILE A 136 -7.38 4.02 4.12
C ILE A 136 -7.01 4.95 2.97
N THR A 137 -6.45 6.12 3.27
CA THR A 137 -5.88 7.03 2.27
C THR A 137 -4.39 6.76 2.12
N PRO A 138 -3.91 6.25 0.96
CA PRO A 138 -2.48 6.05 0.73
C PRO A 138 -1.82 7.36 0.31
N VAL A 139 -0.87 7.84 1.11
CA VAL A 139 -0.05 9.01 0.83
C VAL A 139 1.26 8.55 0.19
N VAL A 140 1.59 9.07 -0.98
CA VAL A 140 2.82 8.74 -1.71
C VAL A 140 3.85 9.83 -1.46
N ALA A 141 5.04 9.41 -1.03
CA ALA A 141 6.13 10.32 -0.71
C ALA A 141 7.48 9.77 -1.17
N GLU A 142 8.40 10.68 -1.44
CA GLU A 142 9.81 10.37 -1.59
C GLU A 142 10.48 10.47 -0.21
N ILE A 143 11.31 9.50 0.15
CA ILE A 143 12.08 9.51 1.38
C ILE A 143 13.55 9.74 1.04
N HIS A 144 14.12 10.80 1.59
CA HIS A 144 15.47 11.28 1.32
C HIS A 144 16.50 10.70 2.32
N PRO A 145 17.43 9.82 1.87
CA PRO A 145 18.55 9.36 2.68
C PRO A 145 19.63 10.44 2.89
N PRO A 146 20.51 10.30 3.90
CA PRO A 146 20.50 9.26 4.92
C PRO A 146 19.42 9.52 5.98
N PHE A 147 18.89 8.44 6.54
CA PHE A 147 18.00 8.44 7.70
C PHE A 147 18.30 7.20 8.53
N ASP A 148 18.08 7.32 9.83
CA ASP A 148 18.13 6.20 10.78
C ASP A 148 16.71 5.91 11.25
N LEU A 149 16.38 4.64 11.47
CA LEU A 149 15.08 4.20 11.97
C LEU A 149 15.22 3.76 13.43
N ASP A 150 14.30 4.23 14.27
CA ASP A 150 14.15 3.79 15.66
C ASP A 150 12.84 3.01 15.76
N ILE A 151 12.95 1.69 15.60
CA ILE A 151 11.77 0.82 15.44
C ILE A 151 11.08 0.65 16.80
N ASN A 152 9.80 0.99 16.85
CA ASN A 152 8.96 0.65 17.99
C ASN A 152 8.60 -0.85 17.94
N HIS A 153 9.38 -1.66 18.67
CA HIS A 153 9.23 -3.11 18.69
C HIS A 153 7.94 -3.62 19.36
N GLU A 154 7.16 -2.76 20.01
CA GLU A 154 5.81 -3.12 20.46
C GLU A 154 4.85 -3.30 19.27
N GLU A 155 5.12 -2.63 18.15
CA GLU A 155 4.23 -2.62 16.98
C GLU A 155 4.86 -3.26 15.74
N VAL A 156 6.15 -3.02 15.53
CA VAL A 156 6.89 -3.43 14.33
C VAL A 156 8.03 -4.39 14.69
N ALA A 157 8.02 -5.58 14.10
CA ALA A 157 9.13 -6.52 14.23
C ALA A 157 10.35 -6.07 13.42
N ALA A 158 10.13 -5.62 12.19
CA ALA A 158 11.18 -5.23 11.26
C ALA A 158 10.67 -4.25 10.20
N THR A 159 11.59 -3.50 9.62
CA THR A 159 11.38 -2.74 8.38
C THR A 159 12.18 -3.39 7.26
N PHE A 160 11.66 -3.34 6.03
CA PHE A 160 12.38 -3.82 4.86
C PHE A 160 11.99 -3.02 3.62
N GLU A 161 12.81 -3.16 2.58
CA GLU A 161 12.58 -2.53 1.28
C GLU A 161 12.33 -3.59 0.21
N ALA A 162 11.26 -3.42 -0.57
CA ALA A 162 11.01 -4.19 -1.77
C ALA A 162 11.37 -3.35 -3.01
N PRO A 163 12.01 -3.90 -4.06
CA PRO A 163 12.23 -3.17 -5.30
C PRO A 163 10.90 -2.67 -5.87
N PHE A 164 10.80 -1.40 -6.21
CA PHE A 164 9.57 -0.83 -6.79
C PHE A 164 9.21 -1.52 -8.10
N ALA A 165 10.22 -1.86 -8.91
CA ALA A 165 10.06 -2.65 -10.12
C ALA A 165 9.42 -4.03 -9.88
N PHE A 166 9.71 -4.67 -8.73
CA PHE A 166 9.13 -5.96 -8.38
C PHE A 166 7.63 -5.82 -8.05
N VAL A 167 7.28 -4.89 -7.18
CA VAL A 167 5.88 -4.68 -6.72
C VAL A 167 5.00 -3.98 -7.75
N MET A 168 5.57 -3.50 -8.86
CA MET A 168 4.84 -2.94 -10.00
C MET A 168 4.78 -3.89 -11.19
N ASP A 169 5.51 -5.01 -11.20
CA ASP A 169 5.41 -5.98 -12.29
C ASP A 169 4.13 -6.82 -12.12
N PRO A 170 3.17 -6.75 -13.07
CA PRO A 170 1.93 -7.50 -12.98
C PRO A 170 2.13 -9.01 -12.98
N ALA A 171 3.28 -9.53 -13.42
CA ALA A 171 3.62 -10.95 -13.30
C ALA A 171 3.78 -11.39 -11.82
N ASN A 172 4.08 -10.46 -10.92
CA ASN A 172 4.19 -10.72 -9.48
C ASN A 172 2.85 -10.53 -8.74
N HIS A 173 1.79 -10.06 -9.42
CA HIS A 173 0.48 -9.79 -8.82
C HIS A 173 -0.38 -11.06 -8.84
N GLN A 174 -0.19 -11.94 -7.86
CA GLN A 174 -0.95 -13.19 -7.74
C GLN A 174 -2.35 -12.90 -7.20
N ARG A 175 -3.39 -13.24 -7.97
CA ARG A 175 -4.77 -13.23 -7.48
C ARG A 175 -5.07 -14.57 -6.83
N GLN A 176 -5.33 -14.56 -5.53
CA GLN A 176 -5.69 -15.72 -4.74
C GLN A 176 -7.13 -15.60 -4.24
N SER A 177 -7.66 -16.68 -3.68
CA SER A 177 -9.00 -16.67 -3.08
C SER A 177 -9.08 -17.52 -1.83
N ARG A 178 -10.01 -17.17 -0.95
CA ARG A 178 -10.31 -17.92 0.28
C ARG A 178 -11.79 -17.78 0.63
N GLU A 179 -12.38 -18.86 1.11
CA GLU A 179 -13.72 -18.79 1.68
C GLU A 179 -13.70 -18.06 3.03
N TRP A 180 -14.52 -17.03 3.17
CA TRP A 180 -14.65 -16.23 4.37
C TRP A 180 -16.12 -15.90 4.64
N LYS A 181 -16.61 -16.30 5.82
CA LYS A 181 -18.03 -16.11 6.23
C LYS A 181 -19.04 -16.63 5.18
N GLY A 182 -18.74 -17.76 4.55
CA GLY A 182 -19.62 -18.41 3.56
C GLY A 182 -19.60 -17.78 2.15
N ALA A 183 -18.69 -16.83 1.89
CA ALA A 183 -18.49 -16.25 0.57
C ALA A 183 -17.03 -16.44 0.12
N MET A 184 -16.81 -16.73 -1.17
CA MET A 184 -15.48 -16.72 -1.75
C MET A 184 -14.99 -15.26 -1.84
N ARG A 185 -13.81 -15.00 -1.30
CA ARG A 185 -13.15 -13.69 -1.33
C ARG A 185 -11.86 -13.78 -2.09
N HIS A 186 -11.55 -12.78 -2.90
CA HIS A 186 -10.36 -12.70 -3.72
C HIS A 186 -9.41 -11.62 -3.21
N TYR A 187 -8.12 -11.89 -3.18
CA TYR A 187 -7.11 -10.93 -2.76
C TYR A 187 -5.86 -11.03 -3.62
N TYR A 188 -5.06 -9.96 -3.62
CA TYR A 188 -3.75 -9.97 -4.24
C TYR A 188 -2.67 -10.38 -3.23
N ALA A 189 -1.66 -11.07 -3.73
CA ALA A 189 -0.42 -11.37 -3.05
C ALA A 189 0.77 -11.12 -3.99
N MET A 190 1.87 -10.62 -3.43
CA MET A 190 3.13 -10.35 -4.10
C MET A 190 4.28 -10.90 -3.22
N PRO A 191 4.49 -12.23 -3.19
CA PRO A 191 5.49 -12.84 -2.30
C PRO A 191 6.90 -12.39 -2.70
N TRP A 192 7.64 -11.77 -1.77
CA TRP A 192 8.99 -11.26 -2.01
C TRP A 192 9.97 -11.78 -0.96
N GLN A 193 10.93 -12.60 -1.38
CA GLN A 193 11.87 -13.28 -0.47
C GLN A 193 11.11 -13.99 0.67
N SER A 194 11.41 -13.68 1.93
CA SER A 194 10.71 -14.18 3.11
C SER A 194 9.43 -13.43 3.46
N HIS A 195 9.14 -12.31 2.79
CA HIS A 195 8.01 -11.45 3.10
C HIS A 195 6.81 -11.76 2.21
N TYR A 196 5.67 -12.02 2.84
CA TYR A 196 4.40 -12.24 2.14
C TYR A 196 3.63 -10.93 2.10
N ILE A 197 3.70 -10.19 0.99
CA ILE A 197 2.95 -8.95 0.78
C ILE A 197 1.55 -9.34 0.27
N TRP A 198 0.48 -9.10 1.02
CA TRP A 198 -0.86 -9.56 0.63
C TRP A 198 -1.98 -8.69 1.21
N GLY A 199 -3.22 -8.98 0.80
CA GLY A 199 -4.40 -8.35 1.37
C GLY A 199 -4.44 -6.84 1.07
N VAL A 200 -4.64 -6.03 2.11
CA VAL A 200 -4.72 -4.56 1.98
C VAL A 200 -3.47 -3.97 1.32
N THR A 201 -2.29 -4.35 1.77
CA THR A 201 -1.00 -3.82 1.27
C THR A 201 -0.83 -4.11 -0.22
N ALA A 202 -1.03 -5.37 -0.62
CA ALA A 202 -0.97 -5.76 -2.04
C ALA A 202 -2.10 -5.14 -2.87
N GLY A 203 -3.29 -4.95 -2.30
CA GLY A 203 -4.40 -4.25 -2.96
C GLY A 203 -4.10 -2.78 -3.23
N ILE A 204 -3.48 -2.08 -2.28
CA ILE A 204 -3.03 -0.68 -2.46
C ILE A 204 -1.94 -0.61 -3.54
N LEU A 205 -0.94 -1.50 -3.50
CA LEU A 205 0.09 -1.60 -4.54
C LEU A 205 -0.51 -1.90 -5.92
N ARG A 206 -1.51 -2.77 -5.98
CA ARG A 206 -2.23 -3.07 -7.22
C ARG A 206 -2.96 -1.86 -7.78
N ASN A 207 -3.63 -1.08 -6.92
CA ASN A 207 -4.28 0.17 -7.34
C ASN A 207 -3.26 1.19 -7.85
N MET A 208 -2.10 1.28 -7.20
CA MET A 208 -1.00 2.13 -7.65
C MET A 208 -0.47 1.69 -9.02
N TYR A 209 -0.28 0.40 -9.24
CA TYR A 209 0.10 -0.14 -10.55
C TYR A 209 -0.88 0.25 -11.65
N GLU A 210 -2.19 0.07 -11.42
CA GLU A 210 -3.22 0.44 -12.39
C GLU A 210 -3.20 1.95 -12.64
N ARG A 211 -2.99 2.74 -11.59
CA ARG A 211 -2.94 4.19 -11.70
C ARG A 211 -1.74 4.70 -12.52
N LEU A 212 -0.63 3.96 -12.53
CA LEU A 212 0.62 4.35 -13.18
C LEU A 212 0.78 3.80 -14.60
N TYR A 213 0.23 2.61 -14.88
CA TYR A 213 0.57 1.86 -16.09
C TYR A 213 -0.62 1.41 -16.93
N THR A 214 -1.86 1.81 -16.58
CA THR A 214 -3.08 1.48 -17.35
C THR A 214 -3.95 2.70 -17.62
#